data_AF-A0A163WVY5-F1
#
_entry.id   AF-A0A163WVY5-F1
#
_cell.length_a   1.000
_cell.length_b   1.000
_cell.length_c   1.000
_cell.angle_alpha   90.00
_cell.angle_beta   90.00
_cell.angle_gamma   90.00
#
_symmetry.space_group_name_H-M   'P 1'
#
loop_
_entity.id
_entity.type
_entity.pdbx_description
1 polymer ?
#
loop_
_entity_poly.entity_id
_entity_poly.type
_entity_poly.pdbx_seq_one_letter_code
_entity_poly.pdbx_strand_id
1 'polypeptide(L)'
;MASGEAEPSIGNAVEVELSAQARDFLSGIQVAREVANRLQDKLDQLRGGSDGNETPSGNGGRDDEKLSPFFGDFFSGTPVTFGSNVSVEGTDADELFAVGSNSVVEAGKGNDQVLAGSDARVDGGDGDDFLRVWSNSIVNGGSGSDYIDAWSESRVDGGDGDDFIKAWSNSLVSGGHGNDVIDAWSDSRVDGGAGDDLIKAWSNSEVFGGSGNDVIDAWSDSRVDGGSGDDTIYAHTNSVVHGGGGADYISVMGGGSAHGGDGNDEVHVHGDGAASGGSGSDFVTVFGDGSAHGGSGNDSVTLHGTGIATGGAGNDQIYALDGSYLDGGEGNDSLSAGHGSTVVGGKGNDNILVRGQATVIFNAGDGQDTVAMSSGTVMFGAELTADKAQISIDGNTVSIAFEGRDEQLSLVIGDSEDDTILMFGDGSTKTLTRQDQAAEPEPVLSMDVN
;
A
#
# COMPACT_ATOMS: atom_id res chain seq x y z
N MET A 1 24.11 -3.39 20.05
CA MET A 1 24.77 -3.99 18.87
C MET A 1 23.67 -4.16 17.85
N ALA A 2 23.63 -3.29 16.84
CA ALA A 2 22.65 -3.33 15.77
C ALA A 2 23.35 -3.97 14.56
N SER A 3 23.01 -5.22 14.27
CA SER A 3 23.32 -5.85 12.99
C SER A 3 22.23 -5.43 12.01
N GLY A 4 22.58 -4.51 11.11
CA GLY A 4 21.79 -4.25 9.91
C GLY A 4 21.88 -5.48 9.03
N GLU A 5 20.82 -6.27 9.04
CA GLU A 5 20.57 -7.23 7.98
C GLU A 5 19.97 -6.43 6.82
N ALA A 6 20.69 -6.38 5.71
CA ALA A 6 20.17 -5.84 4.47
C ALA A 6 19.10 -6.82 3.97
N GLU A 7 17.85 -6.37 3.96
CA GLU A 7 16.76 -7.14 3.37
C GLU A 7 17.02 -7.34 1.87
N PRO A 8 16.66 -8.52 1.31
CA PRO A 8 16.90 -8.81 -0.10
C PRO A 8 16.02 -7.89 -0.95
N SER A 9 16.63 -6.92 -1.63
CA SER A 9 15.90 -6.03 -2.53
C SER A 9 15.28 -6.81 -3.68
N ILE A 10 13.99 -6.58 -3.93
CA ILE A 10 13.21 -6.99 -5.12
C ILE A 10 13.99 -6.74 -6.44
N GLY A 11 14.92 -5.78 -6.42
CA GLY A 11 15.87 -5.51 -7.51
C GLY A 11 16.62 -6.74 -8.05
N ASN A 12 16.90 -7.78 -7.25
CA ASN A 12 17.64 -8.96 -7.73
C ASN A 12 16.77 -9.96 -8.53
N ALA A 13 15.48 -10.06 -8.25
CA ALA A 13 14.56 -10.89 -9.04
C ALA A 13 14.19 -10.16 -10.35
N VAL A 14 13.89 -8.87 -10.22
CA VAL A 14 13.66 -7.94 -11.33
C VAL A 14 14.87 -7.87 -12.27
N GLU A 15 16.12 -7.88 -11.76
CA GLU A 15 17.33 -7.90 -12.62
C GLU A 15 17.49 -9.18 -13.46
N VAL A 16 17.03 -10.34 -12.97
CA VAL A 16 17.20 -11.62 -13.68
C VAL A 16 16.21 -11.72 -14.85
N GLU A 17 14.97 -11.28 -14.66
CA GLU A 17 13.92 -11.25 -15.69
C GLU A 17 14.14 -10.11 -16.69
N LEU A 18 14.54 -8.92 -16.18
CA LEU A 18 15.08 -7.84 -17.00
C LEU A 18 16.26 -8.32 -17.86
N SER A 19 17.06 -9.31 -17.45
CA SER A 19 18.22 -9.75 -18.26
C SER A 19 17.85 -10.62 -19.47
N ALA A 20 16.66 -11.23 -19.48
CA ALA A 20 16.10 -11.97 -20.60
C ALA A 20 15.33 -11.02 -21.52
N GLN A 21 14.39 -10.24 -20.96
CA GLN A 21 13.64 -9.21 -21.67
C GLN A 21 14.53 -8.06 -22.17
N ALA A 22 15.66 -7.74 -21.49
CA ALA A 22 16.64 -6.78 -22.01
C ALA A 22 17.34 -7.27 -23.27
N ARG A 23 17.41 -8.59 -23.54
CA ARG A 23 17.99 -9.10 -24.80
C ARG A 23 17.03 -8.84 -25.96
N ASP A 24 15.74 -9.01 -25.72
CA ASP A 24 14.70 -8.72 -26.71
C ASP A 24 14.49 -7.20 -26.86
N PHE A 25 14.54 -6.43 -25.77
CA PHE A 25 14.61 -4.96 -25.77
C PHE A 25 15.84 -4.41 -26.49
N LEU A 26 17.02 -5.01 -26.32
CA LEU A 26 18.23 -4.65 -27.07
C LEU A 26 18.12 -5.00 -28.55
N SER A 27 17.38 -6.06 -28.89
CA SER A 27 17.04 -6.42 -30.27
C SER A 27 16.10 -5.38 -30.91
N GLY A 28 15.06 -4.95 -30.20
CA GLY A 28 14.13 -3.89 -30.64
C GLY A 28 14.79 -2.51 -30.72
N ILE A 29 15.71 -2.19 -29.79
CA ILE A 29 16.56 -0.99 -29.90
C ILE A 29 17.51 -1.10 -31.09
N GLN A 30 18.08 -2.28 -31.38
CA GLN A 30 18.91 -2.46 -32.56
C GLN A 30 18.12 -2.21 -33.84
N VAL A 31 16.89 -2.72 -33.95
CA VAL A 31 16.00 -2.48 -35.09
C VAL A 31 15.66 -0.99 -35.21
N ALA A 32 15.19 -0.35 -34.14
CA ALA A 32 14.87 1.09 -34.15
C ALA A 32 16.09 1.97 -34.47
N ARG A 33 17.28 1.60 -33.98
CA ARG A 33 18.55 2.30 -34.26
C ARG A 33 19.02 2.07 -35.70
N GLU A 34 18.79 0.89 -36.24
CA GLU A 34 19.11 0.56 -37.63
C GLU A 34 18.16 1.26 -38.61
N VAL A 35 16.87 1.33 -38.29
CA VAL A 35 15.87 2.13 -39.01
C VAL A 35 16.22 3.62 -38.95
N ALA A 36 16.54 4.16 -37.77
CA ALA A 36 16.94 5.56 -37.61
C ALA A 36 18.25 5.89 -38.35
N ASN A 37 19.26 5.03 -38.29
CA ASN A 37 20.52 5.20 -39.01
C ASN A 37 20.31 5.14 -40.52
N ARG A 38 19.47 4.23 -41.02
CA ARG A 38 19.15 4.11 -42.45
C ARG A 38 18.31 5.28 -42.95
N LEU A 39 17.38 5.81 -42.15
CA LEU A 39 16.64 7.04 -42.42
C LEU A 39 17.58 8.26 -42.47
N GLN A 40 18.50 8.36 -41.51
CA GLN A 40 19.46 9.46 -41.42
C GLN A 40 20.47 9.45 -42.59
N ASP A 41 21.04 8.30 -42.92
CA ASP A 41 21.94 8.13 -44.08
C ASP A 41 21.25 8.51 -45.40
N LYS A 42 19.94 8.28 -45.52
CA LYS A 42 19.17 8.60 -46.73
C LYS A 42 18.73 10.07 -46.77
N LEU A 43 18.38 10.67 -45.64
CA LEU A 43 18.18 12.12 -45.50
C LEU A 43 19.44 12.90 -45.89
N ASP A 44 20.61 12.39 -45.50
CA ASP A 44 21.89 13.01 -45.83
C ASP A 44 22.27 12.82 -47.31
N GLN A 45 21.88 11.70 -47.94
CA GLN A 45 21.99 11.51 -49.40
C GLN A 45 21.06 12.46 -50.20
N LEU A 46 19.85 12.70 -49.72
CA LEU A 46 18.90 13.64 -50.34
C LEU A 46 19.35 15.10 -50.18
N ARG A 47 20.01 15.44 -49.07
CA ARG A 47 20.66 16.74 -48.86
C ARG A 47 21.95 16.89 -49.68
N GLY A 48 22.65 15.79 -49.95
CA GLY A 48 23.88 15.78 -50.74
C GLY A 48 23.69 15.80 -52.27
N GLY A 49 22.46 15.66 -52.76
CA GLY A 49 22.14 15.63 -54.20
C GLY A 49 22.00 16.99 -54.88
N SER A 50 22.12 18.11 -54.16
CA SER A 50 22.10 19.45 -54.76
C SER A 50 23.51 19.89 -55.17
N ASP A 51 23.97 19.45 -56.33
CA ASP A 51 25.03 20.17 -57.04
C ASP A 51 24.51 21.55 -57.44
N GLY A 52 25.03 22.58 -56.78
CA GLY A 52 25.20 23.91 -57.34
C GLY A 52 23.94 24.75 -57.59
N ASN A 53 23.73 25.70 -56.67
CA ASN A 53 23.23 27.04 -56.98
C ASN A 53 21.76 27.17 -57.42
N GLU A 54 20.84 27.16 -56.46
CA GLU A 54 19.66 28.05 -56.48
C GLU A 54 19.04 28.12 -55.08
N THR A 55 18.92 29.33 -54.53
CA THR A 55 18.09 29.61 -53.37
C THR A 55 16.61 29.66 -53.80
N PRO A 56 15.70 28.82 -53.29
CA PRO A 56 14.28 29.03 -53.51
C PRO A 56 13.72 29.91 -52.39
N SER A 57 13.64 31.22 -52.65
CA SER A 57 12.57 32.02 -52.09
C SER A 57 11.27 31.61 -52.77
N GLY A 58 10.30 31.08 -52.05
CA GLY A 58 9.01 30.75 -52.67
C GLY A 58 8.08 29.98 -51.76
N ASN A 59 7.02 30.65 -51.32
CA ASN A 59 5.89 30.07 -50.63
C ASN A 59 5.16 29.10 -51.59
N GLY A 60 5.22 27.79 -51.35
CA GLY A 60 4.54 26.79 -52.19
C GLY A 60 4.52 25.43 -51.53
N GLY A 61 3.31 24.90 -51.33
CA GLY A 61 2.89 23.54 -50.98
C GLY A 61 3.91 22.59 -50.34
N ARG A 62 3.60 22.09 -49.14
CA ARG A 62 4.21 20.86 -48.63
C ARG A 62 3.90 19.75 -49.64
N ASP A 63 4.92 19.34 -50.40
CA ASP A 63 4.82 18.28 -51.41
C ASP A 63 4.80 16.90 -50.71
N ASP A 64 3.77 16.68 -49.90
CA ASP A 64 3.54 15.46 -49.12
C ASP A 64 3.21 14.27 -50.07
N GLU A 65 2.76 14.56 -51.29
CA GLU A 65 2.38 13.58 -52.32
C GLU A 65 3.53 13.06 -53.20
N LYS A 66 4.76 13.58 -53.09
CA LYS A 66 5.89 13.15 -53.93
C LYS A 66 6.79 12.07 -53.31
N LEU A 67 6.57 11.74 -52.04
CA LEU A 67 7.37 10.73 -51.33
C LEU A 67 6.75 9.33 -51.38
N SER A 68 5.43 9.20 -51.59
CA SER A 68 4.72 7.91 -51.52
C SER A 68 5.16 6.84 -52.54
N PRO A 69 5.57 7.15 -53.79
CA PRO A 69 5.99 6.11 -54.72
C PRO A 69 7.44 5.66 -54.53
N PHE A 70 8.26 6.43 -53.79
CA PHE A 70 9.71 6.19 -53.68
C PHE A 70 10.09 5.24 -52.52
N PHE A 71 9.22 5.09 -51.52
CA PHE A 71 9.43 4.19 -50.38
C PHE A 71 8.87 2.77 -50.61
N GLY A 72 7.95 2.59 -51.56
CA GLY A 72 7.35 1.28 -51.87
C GLY A 72 8.35 0.24 -52.41
N ASP A 73 9.45 0.66 -53.03
CA ASP A 73 10.53 -0.23 -53.50
C ASP A 73 11.66 -0.41 -52.46
N PHE A 74 11.70 0.39 -51.38
CA PHE A 74 12.80 0.38 -50.39
C PHE A 74 12.56 -0.61 -49.22
N PHE A 75 11.29 -0.93 -48.99
CA PHE A 75 10.77 -1.80 -47.93
C PHE A 75 10.07 -3.03 -48.55
N SER A 76 10.76 -3.80 -49.39
CA SER A 76 10.12 -4.92 -50.08
C SER A 76 9.60 -5.95 -49.06
N GLY A 77 8.28 -5.98 -48.86
CA GLY A 77 7.59 -6.89 -47.93
C GLY A 77 7.18 -6.28 -46.59
N THR A 78 7.53 -5.03 -46.30
CA THR A 78 7.20 -4.34 -45.03
C THR A 78 6.18 -3.21 -45.32
N PRO A 79 4.96 -3.24 -44.77
CA PRO A 79 4.00 -2.15 -44.91
C PRO A 79 4.48 -0.88 -44.20
N VAL A 80 5.08 0.04 -44.96
CA VAL A 80 5.48 1.37 -44.45
C VAL A 80 4.58 2.44 -45.03
N THR A 81 3.81 3.10 -44.16
CA THR A 81 2.94 4.20 -44.59
C THR A 81 3.27 5.49 -43.85
N PHE A 82 3.56 6.54 -44.63
CA PHE A 82 3.88 7.88 -44.13
C PHE A 82 2.69 8.81 -44.34
N GLY A 83 2.32 9.59 -43.32
CA GLY A 83 1.25 10.58 -43.39
C GLY A 83 0.32 10.55 -42.17
N SER A 84 -0.44 11.62 -41.96
CA SER A 84 -1.51 11.65 -40.94
C SER A 84 -2.80 11.01 -41.47
N ASN A 85 -3.61 10.41 -40.61
CA ASN A 85 -4.87 9.72 -40.95
C ASN A 85 -4.66 8.51 -41.87
N VAL A 86 -3.66 7.70 -41.54
CA VAL A 86 -3.28 6.52 -42.32
C VAL A 86 -3.89 5.28 -41.68
N SER A 87 -4.33 4.33 -42.50
CA SER A 87 -4.73 2.99 -42.06
C SER A 87 -3.73 1.96 -42.58
N VAL A 88 -3.22 1.12 -41.68
CA VAL A 88 -2.29 0.04 -41.99
C VAL A 88 -2.90 -1.26 -41.48
N GLU A 89 -3.00 -2.26 -42.35
CA GLU A 89 -3.42 -3.62 -41.99
C GLU A 89 -2.25 -4.57 -42.25
N GLY A 90 -1.87 -5.33 -41.25
CA GLY A 90 -0.92 -6.44 -41.32
C GLY A 90 -1.61 -7.80 -41.55
N THR A 91 -0.83 -8.87 -41.51
CA THR A 91 -1.19 -10.25 -41.83
C THR A 91 -0.59 -11.23 -40.83
N ASP A 92 0.46 -11.97 -41.19
CA ASP A 92 1.27 -12.73 -40.22
C ASP A 92 2.34 -11.76 -39.62
N ALA A 93 3.37 -12.26 -38.93
CA ALA A 93 4.43 -11.44 -38.33
C ALA A 93 5.01 -10.36 -39.26
N ASP A 94 4.61 -9.12 -39.00
CA ASP A 94 4.81 -7.93 -39.82
C ASP A 94 5.59 -6.84 -39.07
N GLU A 95 6.23 -5.96 -39.84
CA GLU A 95 6.81 -4.72 -39.33
C GLU A 95 5.99 -3.57 -39.93
N LEU A 96 5.30 -2.82 -39.08
CA LEU A 96 4.31 -1.81 -39.46
C LEU A 96 4.74 -0.43 -38.97
N PHE A 97 4.85 0.50 -39.92
CA PHE A 97 5.19 1.89 -39.63
C PHE A 97 4.06 2.82 -40.05
N ALA A 98 3.47 3.49 -39.07
CA ALA A 98 2.47 4.55 -39.25
C ALA A 98 3.03 5.89 -38.74
N VAL A 99 3.96 6.45 -39.52
CA VAL A 99 4.72 7.65 -39.12
C VAL A 99 3.92 8.90 -39.46
N GLY A 100 2.98 9.25 -38.59
CA GLY A 100 2.11 10.42 -38.67
C GLY A 100 0.96 10.34 -37.66
N SER A 101 0.32 11.47 -37.36
CA SER A 101 -0.75 11.51 -36.34
C SER A 101 -2.07 10.92 -36.82
N ASN A 102 -2.93 10.47 -35.90
CA ASN A 102 -4.27 9.96 -36.17
C ASN A 102 -4.28 8.69 -37.04
N SER A 103 -3.27 7.84 -36.90
CA SER A 103 -3.15 6.61 -37.69
C SER A 103 -3.89 5.45 -37.02
N VAL A 104 -4.45 4.55 -37.82
CA VAL A 104 -5.06 3.29 -37.38
C VAL A 104 -4.17 2.14 -37.86
N VAL A 105 -3.74 1.27 -36.96
CA VAL A 105 -2.95 0.08 -37.27
C VAL A 105 -3.66 -1.14 -36.71
N GLU A 106 -3.85 -2.14 -37.55
CA GLU A 106 -4.40 -3.45 -37.19
C GLU A 106 -3.35 -4.48 -37.64
N ALA A 107 -2.58 -5.03 -36.71
CA ALA A 107 -1.39 -5.81 -37.06
C ALA A 107 -1.73 -7.27 -37.44
N GLY A 108 -2.65 -7.89 -36.71
CA GLY A 108 -3.36 -9.08 -37.17
C GLY A 108 -2.91 -10.34 -36.44
N LYS A 109 -2.06 -11.16 -37.06
CA LYS A 109 -1.57 -12.42 -36.48
C LYS A 109 -0.07 -12.47 -36.50
N GLY A 110 0.51 -13.32 -35.65
CA GLY A 110 1.94 -13.44 -35.54
C GLY A 110 2.53 -12.28 -34.75
N ASN A 111 3.84 -12.33 -34.54
CA ASN A 111 4.55 -11.39 -33.68
C ASN A 111 4.91 -10.14 -34.48
N ASP A 112 4.22 -9.05 -34.23
CA ASP A 112 4.26 -7.82 -35.01
C ASP A 112 5.12 -6.74 -34.36
N GLN A 113 5.65 -5.81 -35.17
CA GLN A 113 6.35 -4.62 -34.68
C GLN A 113 5.67 -3.37 -35.21
N VAL A 114 5.00 -2.62 -34.33
CA VAL A 114 4.26 -1.41 -34.68
C VAL A 114 4.94 -0.16 -34.13
N LEU A 115 5.18 0.82 -35.01
CA LEU A 115 5.53 2.18 -34.63
C LEU A 115 4.49 3.16 -35.18
N ALA A 116 3.69 3.77 -34.29
CA ALA A 116 2.62 4.69 -34.69
C ALA A 116 2.74 6.06 -34.01
N GLY A 117 2.46 7.13 -34.77
CA GLY A 117 2.44 8.54 -34.35
C GLY A 117 1.50 8.87 -33.18
N SER A 118 1.36 10.17 -32.86
CA SER A 118 0.39 10.63 -31.86
C SER A 118 -1.05 10.40 -32.31
N ASP A 119 -2.00 10.35 -31.37
CA ASP A 119 -3.42 10.13 -31.66
C ASP A 119 -3.69 8.81 -32.40
N ALA A 120 -2.79 7.83 -32.28
CA ALA A 120 -2.92 6.57 -33.01
C ALA A 120 -3.93 5.65 -32.35
N ARG A 121 -4.51 4.76 -33.14
CA ARG A 121 -5.22 3.57 -32.66
C ARG A 121 -4.46 2.35 -33.17
N VAL A 122 -3.97 1.52 -32.28
CA VAL A 122 -3.18 0.33 -32.60
C VAL A 122 -3.84 -0.89 -31.97
N ASP A 123 -4.03 -1.94 -32.76
CA ASP A 123 -4.41 -3.28 -32.33
C ASP A 123 -3.30 -4.23 -32.79
N GLY A 124 -2.65 -4.92 -31.85
CA GLY A 124 -1.60 -5.92 -32.13
C GLY A 124 -2.22 -7.19 -32.71
N GLY A 125 -3.11 -7.82 -31.97
CA GLY A 125 -3.88 -8.98 -32.44
C GLY A 125 -3.38 -10.29 -31.82
N ASP A 126 -3.23 -11.35 -32.62
CA ASP A 126 -2.71 -12.63 -32.12
C ASP A 126 -1.17 -12.65 -32.22
N GLY A 127 -0.40 -12.87 -31.15
CA GLY A 127 1.06 -13.01 -31.21
C GLY A 127 1.76 -12.21 -30.11
N ASP A 128 3.07 -12.38 -29.97
CA ASP A 128 3.85 -11.55 -29.04
C ASP A 128 4.32 -10.28 -29.77
N ASP A 129 3.68 -9.14 -29.51
CA ASP A 129 3.84 -7.92 -30.29
C ASP A 129 4.75 -6.88 -29.63
N PHE A 130 5.33 -6.01 -30.45
CA PHE A 130 6.09 -4.84 -30.01
C PHE A 130 5.40 -3.56 -30.48
N LEU A 131 4.69 -2.89 -29.59
CA LEU A 131 3.87 -1.72 -29.91
C LEU A 131 4.48 -0.46 -29.29
N ARG A 132 4.95 0.47 -30.13
CA ARG A 132 5.38 1.80 -29.68
C ARG A 132 4.50 2.88 -30.28
N VAL A 133 3.86 3.66 -29.41
CA VAL A 133 2.99 4.77 -29.80
C VAL A 133 3.35 6.08 -29.11
N TRP A 134 3.16 7.18 -29.83
CA TRP A 134 3.26 8.52 -29.23
C TRP A 134 1.97 8.89 -28.48
N SER A 135 1.95 10.10 -27.91
CA SER A 135 0.93 10.55 -26.98
C SER A 135 -0.51 10.51 -27.52
N ASN A 136 -1.47 10.46 -26.59
CA ASN A 136 -2.91 10.47 -26.86
C ASN A 136 -3.38 9.30 -27.74
N SER A 137 -2.71 8.15 -27.62
CA SER A 137 -3.01 6.98 -28.45
C SER A 137 -3.86 5.96 -27.70
N ILE A 138 -4.53 5.09 -28.45
CA ILE A 138 -5.26 3.93 -27.94
C ILE A 138 -4.53 2.68 -28.44
N VAL A 139 -4.10 1.82 -27.52
CA VAL A 139 -3.39 0.58 -27.83
C VAL A 139 -4.14 -0.59 -27.22
N ASN A 140 -4.27 -1.66 -28.00
CA ASN A 140 -4.65 -2.99 -27.57
C ASN A 140 -3.50 -3.94 -27.98
N GLY A 141 -2.92 -4.67 -27.04
CA GLY A 141 -1.91 -5.70 -27.33
C GLY A 141 -2.57 -6.86 -28.06
N GLY A 142 -3.56 -7.47 -27.42
CA GLY A 142 -4.38 -8.52 -28.02
C GLY A 142 -4.21 -9.83 -27.27
N SER A 143 -3.65 -10.85 -27.90
CA SER A 143 -3.33 -12.12 -27.24
C SER A 143 -1.88 -12.49 -27.48
N GLY A 144 -1.17 -12.96 -26.47
CA GLY A 144 0.27 -13.17 -26.53
C GLY A 144 0.96 -12.31 -25.48
N SER A 145 2.28 -12.43 -25.35
CA SER A 145 3.04 -11.62 -24.40
C SER A 145 3.58 -10.38 -25.08
N ASP A 146 2.91 -9.25 -24.88
CA ASP A 146 3.17 -8.03 -25.63
C ASP A 146 4.14 -7.08 -24.92
N TYR A 147 4.86 -6.30 -25.71
CA TYR A 147 5.62 -5.15 -25.23
C TYR A 147 4.97 -3.86 -25.72
N ILE A 148 4.47 -3.05 -24.80
CA ILE A 148 3.78 -1.78 -25.12
C ILE A 148 4.55 -0.60 -24.52
N ASP A 149 4.91 0.38 -25.35
CA ASP A 149 5.56 1.64 -24.97
C ASP A 149 4.70 2.81 -25.50
N ALA A 150 3.79 3.27 -24.64
CA ALA A 150 2.81 4.30 -24.94
C ALA A 150 3.15 5.61 -24.20
N TRP A 151 3.28 6.69 -24.96
CA TRP A 151 3.58 8.00 -24.39
C TRP A 151 2.35 8.62 -23.70
N SER A 152 2.49 9.84 -23.17
CA SER A 152 1.52 10.44 -22.26
C SER A 152 0.11 10.50 -22.81
N GLU A 153 -0.87 10.53 -21.91
CA GLU A 153 -2.31 10.66 -22.25
C GLU A 153 -2.85 9.48 -23.06
N SER A 154 -2.21 8.31 -23.00
CA SER A 154 -2.62 7.14 -23.78
C SER A 154 -3.57 6.24 -23.00
N ARG A 155 -4.38 5.48 -23.72
CA ARG A 155 -5.15 4.34 -23.21
C ARG A 155 -4.50 3.05 -23.70
N VAL A 156 -4.11 2.19 -22.78
CA VAL A 156 -3.45 0.91 -23.07
C VAL A 156 -4.25 -0.22 -22.45
N ASP A 157 -4.42 -1.29 -23.21
CA ASP A 157 -4.97 -2.58 -22.81
C ASP A 157 -3.94 -3.62 -23.28
N GLY A 158 -3.35 -4.41 -22.37
CA GLY A 158 -2.40 -5.47 -22.71
C GLY A 158 -3.13 -6.61 -23.41
N GLY A 159 -4.10 -7.19 -22.73
CA GLY A 159 -5.00 -8.19 -23.30
C GLY A 159 -4.83 -9.54 -22.62
N ASP A 160 -4.74 -10.63 -23.39
CA ASP A 160 -4.44 -11.97 -22.89
C ASP A 160 -2.94 -12.27 -23.00
N GLY A 161 -2.28 -12.70 -21.93
CA GLY A 161 -0.87 -13.07 -21.91
C GLY A 161 -0.11 -12.27 -20.86
N ASP A 162 1.18 -12.60 -20.67
CA ASP A 162 2.02 -11.89 -19.70
C ASP A 162 2.65 -10.68 -20.41
N ASP A 163 2.15 -9.48 -20.16
CA ASP A 163 2.49 -8.26 -20.89
C ASP A 163 3.52 -7.39 -20.18
N PHE A 164 4.26 -6.60 -20.96
CA PHE A 164 5.14 -5.55 -20.47
C PHE A 164 4.69 -4.18 -20.96
N ILE A 165 4.15 -3.37 -20.05
CA ILE A 165 3.54 -2.08 -20.38
C ILE A 165 4.31 -0.92 -19.76
N LYS A 166 4.76 0.00 -20.60
CA LYS A 166 5.24 1.33 -20.22
C LYS A 166 4.26 2.39 -20.69
N ALA A 167 3.64 3.05 -19.73
CA ALA A 167 2.72 4.14 -20.00
C ALA A 167 3.21 5.42 -19.34
N TRP A 168 3.42 6.47 -20.13
CA TRP A 168 3.86 7.75 -19.59
C TRP A 168 2.69 8.47 -18.88
N SER A 169 2.95 9.67 -18.35
CA SER A 169 2.00 10.36 -17.46
C SER A 169 0.59 10.52 -18.03
N ASN A 170 -0.40 10.61 -17.15
CA ASN A 170 -1.82 10.81 -17.47
C ASN A 170 -2.42 9.69 -18.34
N SER A 171 -1.93 8.46 -18.19
CA SER A 171 -2.41 7.32 -18.99
C SER A 171 -3.44 6.48 -18.23
N LEU A 172 -4.27 5.77 -18.99
CA LEU A 172 -5.15 4.72 -18.50
C LEU A 172 -4.60 3.39 -18.97
N VAL A 173 -4.27 2.49 -18.05
CA VAL A 173 -3.62 1.22 -18.34
C VAL A 173 -4.43 0.07 -17.75
N SER A 174 -4.62 -0.97 -18.53
CA SER A 174 -5.07 -2.30 -18.10
C SER A 174 -4.00 -3.30 -18.51
N GLY A 175 -3.55 -4.18 -17.61
CA GLY A 175 -2.73 -5.34 -17.95
C GLY A 175 -3.58 -6.37 -18.70
N GLY A 176 -4.58 -6.91 -18.02
CA GLY A 176 -5.58 -7.79 -18.63
C GLY A 176 -5.59 -9.15 -17.96
N HIS A 177 -5.37 -10.21 -18.72
CA HIS A 177 -5.28 -11.58 -18.23
C HIS A 177 -3.85 -12.08 -18.38
N GLY A 178 -3.20 -12.45 -17.28
CA GLY A 178 -1.81 -12.89 -17.30
C GLY A 178 -1.05 -12.21 -16.17
N ASN A 179 0.23 -12.53 -16.03
CA ASN A 179 1.09 -11.93 -15.02
C ASN A 179 1.84 -10.76 -15.65
N ASP A 180 1.32 -9.56 -15.47
CA ASP A 180 1.74 -8.36 -16.20
C ASP A 180 2.82 -7.56 -15.46
N VAL A 181 3.63 -6.83 -16.21
CA VAL A 181 4.60 -5.86 -15.69
C VAL A 181 4.25 -4.47 -16.19
N ILE A 182 3.80 -3.61 -15.28
CA ILE A 182 3.31 -2.27 -15.62
C ILE A 182 4.19 -1.19 -14.98
N ASP A 183 4.72 -0.27 -15.79
CA ASP A 183 5.40 0.95 -15.35
C ASP A 183 4.63 2.17 -15.88
N ALA A 184 3.83 2.78 -15.00
CA ALA A 184 2.94 3.88 -15.31
C ALA A 184 3.38 5.16 -14.59
N TRP A 185 3.72 6.20 -15.37
CA TRP A 185 4.17 7.49 -14.83
C TRP A 185 3.04 8.28 -14.16
N SER A 186 3.37 9.44 -13.61
CA SER A 186 2.48 10.20 -12.73
C SER A 186 1.11 10.48 -13.32
N ASP A 187 0.13 10.67 -12.44
CA ASP A 187 -1.24 11.02 -12.79
C ASP A 187 -1.96 9.93 -13.60
N SER A 188 -1.52 8.67 -13.50
CA SER A 188 -2.09 7.56 -14.28
C SER A 188 -3.13 6.77 -13.47
N ARG A 189 -3.99 6.05 -14.20
CA ARG A 189 -4.87 5.03 -13.64
C ARG A 189 -4.43 3.68 -14.18
N VAL A 190 -4.18 2.73 -13.28
CA VAL A 190 -3.66 1.40 -13.60
C VAL A 190 -4.57 0.35 -13.01
N ASP A 191 -4.87 -0.68 -13.79
CA ASP A 191 -5.58 -1.90 -13.41
C ASP A 191 -4.68 -3.06 -13.86
N GLY A 192 -4.16 -3.88 -12.94
CA GLY A 192 -3.34 -5.05 -13.29
C GLY A 192 -4.20 -6.07 -14.03
N GLY A 193 -5.30 -6.44 -13.40
CA GLY A 193 -6.33 -7.28 -14.00
C GLY A 193 -6.38 -8.64 -13.31
N ALA A 194 -6.11 -9.72 -14.03
CA ALA A 194 -6.13 -11.06 -13.47
C ALA A 194 -4.81 -11.77 -13.71
N GLY A 195 -4.18 -12.22 -12.64
CA GLY A 195 -2.85 -12.83 -12.62
C GLY A 195 -2.05 -12.21 -11.48
N ASP A 196 -0.82 -12.67 -11.31
CA ASP A 196 0.08 -12.11 -10.29
C ASP A 196 0.89 -10.98 -10.95
N ASP A 197 0.50 -9.73 -10.72
CA ASP A 197 1.02 -8.56 -11.45
C ASP A 197 2.15 -7.82 -10.71
N LEU A 198 3.05 -7.19 -11.46
CA LEU A 198 4.05 -6.26 -10.95
C LEU A 198 3.78 -4.84 -11.43
N ILE A 199 3.31 -3.98 -10.54
CA ILE A 199 2.87 -2.63 -10.87
C ILE A 199 3.77 -1.58 -10.23
N LYS A 200 4.31 -0.68 -11.05
CA LYS A 200 5.00 0.55 -10.63
C LYS A 200 4.19 1.74 -11.09
N ALA A 201 3.63 2.47 -10.13
CA ALA A 201 2.84 3.66 -10.39
C ALA A 201 3.49 4.88 -9.77
N TRP A 202 3.85 5.86 -10.59
CA TRP A 202 4.46 7.09 -10.08
C TRP A 202 3.40 7.99 -9.41
N SER A 203 3.82 9.14 -8.87
CA SER A 203 2.98 9.96 -7.99
C SER A 203 1.60 10.32 -8.53
N ASN A 204 0.65 10.50 -7.61
CA ASN A 204 -0.73 10.89 -7.88
C ASN A 204 -1.48 9.90 -8.80
N SER A 205 -1.21 8.61 -8.65
CA SER A 205 -1.84 7.56 -9.45
C SER A 205 -2.97 6.85 -8.69
N GLU A 206 -3.90 6.26 -9.44
CA GLU A 206 -4.93 5.34 -8.95
C GLU A 206 -4.56 3.94 -9.44
N VAL A 207 -4.36 2.99 -8.53
CA VAL A 207 -3.87 1.64 -8.84
C VAL A 207 -4.81 0.59 -8.28
N PHE A 208 -5.17 -0.37 -9.12
CA PHE A 208 -5.87 -1.60 -8.77
C PHE A 208 -4.95 -2.77 -9.16
N GLY A 209 -4.62 -3.65 -8.22
CA GLY A 209 -3.90 -4.89 -8.53
C GLY A 209 -4.82 -5.83 -9.32
N GLY A 210 -5.91 -6.23 -8.69
CA GLY A 210 -6.98 -6.99 -9.34
C GLY A 210 -7.16 -8.33 -8.67
N SER A 211 -7.02 -9.43 -9.41
CA SER A 211 -7.07 -10.78 -8.82
C SER A 211 -5.76 -11.52 -9.03
N GLY A 212 -5.21 -12.08 -7.97
CA GLY A 212 -3.89 -12.69 -7.96
C GLY A 212 -3.06 -12.09 -6.83
N ASN A 213 -1.83 -12.55 -6.67
CA ASN A 213 -0.96 -12.04 -5.62
C ASN A 213 -0.06 -10.95 -6.22
N ASP A 214 -0.46 -9.70 -6.07
CA ASP A 214 0.14 -8.58 -6.77
C ASP A 214 1.29 -7.94 -5.98
N VAL A 215 2.25 -7.36 -6.71
CA VAL A 215 3.32 -6.54 -6.14
C VAL A 215 3.19 -5.12 -6.65
N ILE A 216 2.82 -4.20 -5.77
CA ILE A 216 2.52 -2.82 -6.12
C ILE A 216 3.52 -1.87 -5.44
N ASP A 217 4.19 -1.05 -6.25
CA ASP A 217 5.04 0.06 -5.79
C ASP A 217 4.45 1.39 -6.29
N ALA A 218 3.77 2.11 -5.38
CA ALA A 218 3.04 3.33 -5.67
C ALA A 218 3.70 4.55 -5.00
N TRP A 219 4.08 5.54 -5.80
CA TRP A 219 4.72 6.75 -5.31
C TRP A 219 3.71 7.70 -4.64
N SER A 220 4.22 8.82 -4.14
CA SER A 220 3.48 9.79 -3.32
C SER A 220 2.10 10.16 -3.84
N ASP A 221 1.18 10.41 -2.91
CA ASP A 221 -0.18 10.90 -3.15
C ASP A 221 -1.05 9.94 -3.99
N SER A 222 -0.74 8.65 -3.98
CA SER A 222 -1.48 7.64 -4.75
C SER A 222 -2.61 6.99 -3.94
N ARG A 223 -3.57 6.41 -4.66
CA ARG A 223 -4.60 5.52 -4.11
C ARG A 223 -4.37 4.12 -4.65
N VAL A 224 -4.31 3.14 -3.77
CA VAL A 224 -4.03 1.74 -4.12
C VAL A 224 -5.10 0.84 -3.52
N ASP A 225 -5.58 -0.10 -4.33
CA ASP A 225 -6.41 -1.22 -3.95
C ASP A 225 -5.71 -2.49 -4.47
N GLY A 226 -5.27 -3.39 -3.58
CA GLY A 226 -4.60 -4.64 -3.99
C GLY A 226 -5.58 -5.56 -4.72
N GLY A 227 -6.74 -5.77 -4.13
CA GLY A 227 -7.84 -6.50 -4.73
C GLY A 227 -8.06 -7.83 -4.04
N SER A 228 -7.89 -8.95 -4.74
CA SER A 228 -8.03 -10.28 -4.14
C SER A 228 -6.79 -11.12 -4.38
N GLY A 229 -6.28 -11.75 -3.33
CA GLY A 229 -5.03 -12.48 -3.32
C GLY A 229 -4.15 -11.94 -2.20
N ASP A 230 -3.03 -12.59 -1.96
CA ASP A 230 -2.07 -12.19 -0.93
C ASP A 230 -1.12 -11.13 -1.52
N ASP A 231 -1.44 -9.84 -1.34
CA ASP A 231 -0.77 -8.74 -2.03
C ASP A 231 0.43 -8.17 -1.25
N THR A 232 1.41 -7.62 -1.97
CA THR A 232 2.55 -6.88 -1.39
C THR A 232 2.54 -5.45 -1.91
N ILE A 233 2.20 -4.50 -1.04
CA ILE A 233 1.99 -3.10 -1.40
C ILE A 233 2.99 -2.20 -0.68
N TYR A 234 3.83 -1.53 -1.46
CA TYR A 234 4.67 -0.42 -1.02
C TYR A 234 4.07 0.88 -1.54
N ALA A 235 3.65 1.75 -0.63
CA ALA A 235 3.16 3.07 -0.98
C ALA A 235 4.01 4.16 -0.32
N HIS A 236 4.21 5.27 -1.02
CA HIS A 236 4.97 6.40 -0.51
C HIS A 236 4.05 7.45 0.15
N THR A 237 4.61 8.63 0.43
CA THR A 237 4.01 9.68 1.28
C THR A 237 2.59 10.04 0.89
N ASN A 238 1.72 10.19 1.90
CA ASN A 238 0.32 10.62 1.77
C ASN A 238 -0.56 9.69 0.92
N SER A 239 -0.15 8.44 0.73
CA SER A 239 -0.96 7.48 -0.01
C SER A 239 -2.08 6.91 0.85
N VAL A 240 -3.13 6.44 0.16
CA VAL A 240 -4.24 5.70 0.76
C VAL A 240 -4.23 4.31 0.16
N VAL A 241 -4.13 3.29 1.00
CA VAL A 241 -4.01 1.89 0.59
C VAL A 241 -5.12 1.04 1.19
N HIS A 242 -5.70 0.19 0.37
CA HIS A 242 -6.55 -0.93 0.76
C HIS A 242 -5.87 -2.22 0.23
N GLY A 243 -5.63 -3.21 1.08
CA GLY A 243 -5.09 -4.52 0.66
C GLY A 243 -6.14 -5.28 -0.12
N GLY A 244 -7.29 -5.50 0.50
CA GLY A 244 -8.45 -6.10 -0.15
C GLY A 244 -8.82 -7.41 0.54
N GLY A 245 -8.71 -8.53 -0.16
CA GLY A 245 -8.94 -9.84 0.44
C GLY A 245 -7.80 -10.80 0.19
N GLY A 246 -7.28 -11.43 1.23
CA GLY A 246 -6.05 -12.21 1.22
C GLY A 246 -5.18 -11.81 2.41
N ALA A 247 -4.05 -12.47 2.61
CA ALA A 247 -3.11 -12.07 3.66
C ALA A 247 -2.10 -11.07 3.09
N ASP A 248 -2.36 -9.78 3.31
CA ASP A 248 -1.64 -8.70 2.65
C ASP A 248 -0.46 -8.19 3.46
N TYR A 249 0.61 -7.78 2.76
CA TYR A 249 1.70 -6.98 3.32
C TYR A 249 1.60 -5.55 2.80
N ILE A 250 1.41 -4.58 3.70
CA ILE A 250 1.27 -3.16 3.34
C ILE A 250 2.30 -2.32 4.08
N SER A 251 3.07 -1.52 3.34
CA SER A 251 4.00 -0.53 3.90
C SER A 251 3.81 0.84 3.27
N VAL A 252 3.32 1.79 4.07
CA VAL A 252 3.10 3.19 3.66
C VAL A 252 4.17 4.10 4.28
N MET A 253 4.97 4.75 3.45
CA MET A 253 6.11 5.56 3.89
C MET A 253 5.77 7.04 4.00
N GLY A 254 6.16 7.69 5.10
CA GLY A 254 6.05 9.14 5.28
C GLY A 254 4.64 9.65 5.58
N GLY A 255 3.83 8.83 6.25
CA GLY A 255 2.44 9.09 6.60
C GLY A 255 1.45 8.71 5.49
N GLY A 256 0.17 8.64 5.85
CA GLY A 256 -0.90 8.18 4.97
C GLY A 256 -1.94 7.34 5.73
N SER A 257 -2.72 6.55 4.99
CA SER A 257 -3.63 5.59 5.59
C SER A 257 -3.60 4.23 4.91
N ALA A 258 -3.68 3.16 5.69
CA ALA A 258 -3.74 1.80 5.21
C ALA A 258 -4.87 1.00 5.89
N HIS A 259 -5.52 0.14 5.12
CA HIS A 259 -6.46 -0.88 5.58
C HIS A 259 -6.07 -2.22 4.98
N GLY A 260 -5.85 -3.25 5.80
CA GLY A 260 -5.55 -4.61 5.34
C GLY A 260 -6.73 -5.17 4.55
N GLY A 261 -7.85 -5.38 5.22
CA GLY A 261 -9.08 -5.86 4.58
C GLY A 261 -9.51 -7.19 5.18
N ASP A 262 -9.81 -8.18 4.33
CA ASP A 262 -10.16 -9.53 4.78
C ASP A 262 -8.94 -10.44 4.71
N GLY A 263 -8.48 -10.99 5.82
CA GLY A 263 -7.33 -11.91 5.88
C GLY A 263 -6.43 -11.58 7.06
N ASN A 264 -5.27 -12.24 7.16
CA ASN A 264 -4.34 -11.95 8.25
C ASN A 264 -3.26 -11.04 7.71
N ASP A 265 -3.39 -9.75 7.97
CA ASP A 265 -2.61 -8.71 7.28
C ASP A 265 -1.44 -8.21 8.13
N GLU A 266 -0.40 -7.72 7.47
CA GLU A 266 0.73 -7.01 8.06
C GLU A 266 0.77 -5.57 7.54
N VAL A 267 0.27 -4.64 8.36
CA VAL A 267 0.05 -3.24 7.97
C VAL A 267 1.00 -2.30 8.71
N HIS A 268 1.89 -1.65 7.96
CA HIS A 268 2.86 -0.68 8.45
C HIS A 268 2.63 0.72 7.89
N VAL A 269 2.48 1.71 8.77
CA VAL A 269 2.47 3.13 8.39
C VAL A 269 3.63 3.86 9.06
N HIS A 270 4.61 4.28 8.26
CA HIS A 270 5.80 4.97 8.73
C HIS A 270 5.59 6.48 8.77
N GLY A 271 5.55 7.06 9.97
CA GLY A 271 5.23 8.48 10.17
C GLY A 271 3.80 8.67 10.66
N ASP A 272 3.32 9.92 10.65
CA ASP A 272 2.01 10.23 11.19
C ASP A 272 0.90 9.76 10.24
N GLY A 273 -0.05 8.97 10.73
CA GLY A 273 -1.03 8.33 9.84
C GLY A 273 -2.02 7.39 10.52
N ALA A 274 -2.75 6.64 9.72
CA ALA A 274 -3.78 5.72 10.18
C ALA A 274 -3.59 4.32 9.60
N ALA A 275 -3.67 3.29 10.44
CA ALA A 275 -3.62 1.90 10.00
C ALA A 275 -4.79 1.12 10.60
N SER A 276 -5.34 0.18 9.83
CA SER A 276 -6.31 -0.79 10.31
C SER A 276 -6.05 -2.16 9.69
N GLY A 277 -6.16 -3.22 10.48
CA GLY A 277 -6.05 -4.60 10.01
C GLY A 277 -7.29 -4.99 9.22
N GLY A 278 -8.42 -5.13 9.89
CA GLY A 278 -9.70 -5.45 9.24
C GLY A 278 -10.30 -6.71 9.81
N SER A 279 -10.59 -7.70 8.96
CA SER A 279 -11.10 -9.00 9.37
C SER A 279 -9.97 -10.03 9.35
N GLY A 280 -9.52 -10.51 10.50
CA GLY A 280 -8.53 -11.57 10.62
C GLY A 280 -7.61 -11.31 11.80
N SER A 281 -6.52 -12.05 11.89
CA SER A 281 -5.53 -11.86 12.96
C SER A 281 -4.36 -11.05 12.41
N ASP A 282 -4.37 -9.76 12.69
CA ASP A 282 -3.56 -8.77 11.99
C ASP A 282 -2.36 -8.27 12.81
N PHE A 283 -1.32 -7.82 12.11
CA PHE A 283 -0.20 -7.08 12.68
C PHE A 283 -0.27 -5.64 12.19
N VAL A 284 -0.64 -4.72 13.08
CA VAL A 284 -0.88 -3.31 12.72
C VAL A 284 0.11 -2.43 13.46
N THR A 285 0.96 -1.71 12.73
CA THR A 285 1.98 -0.82 13.32
C THR A 285 1.97 0.57 12.70
N VAL A 286 1.90 1.59 13.57
CA VAL A 286 2.07 3.01 13.19
C VAL A 286 3.31 3.57 13.89
N PHE A 287 4.29 4.05 13.11
CA PHE A 287 5.57 4.52 13.64
C PHE A 287 5.59 6.00 14.10
N GLY A 288 4.54 6.77 13.80
CA GLY A 288 4.37 8.16 14.21
C GLY A 288 3.10 8.39 15.04
N ASP A 289 2.66 9.65 15.12
CA ASP A 289 1.40 10.01 15.77
C ASP A 289 0.21 9.57 14.89
N GLY A 290 -0.91 9.14 15.49
CA GLY A 290 -2.09 8.82 14.69
C GLY A 290 -3.02 7.75 15.25
N SER A 291 -3.43 6.79 14.43
CA SER A 291 -4.39 5.77 14.84
C SER A 291 -4.03 4.38 14.31
N ALA A 292 -4.06 3.37 15.17
CA ALA A 292 -3.85 1.97 14.84
C ALA A 292 -5.04 1.15 15.33
N HIS A 293 -5.67 0.35 14.46
CA HIS A 293 -6.86 -0.43 14.78
C HIS A 293 -6.65 -1.89 14.34
N GLY A 294 -6.86 -2.87 15.22
CA GLY A 294 -6.83 -4.29 14.87
C GLY A 294 -7.99 -4.64 13.95
N GLY A 295 -9.20 -4.59 14.50
CA GLY A 295 -10.42 -4.90 13.76
C GLY A 295 -11.15 -6.07 14.41
N SER A 296 -11.40 -7.14 13.67
CA SER A 296 -11.99 -8.36 14.21
C SER A 296 -11.05 -9.52 14.01
N GLY A 297 -10.85 -10.34 15.04
CA GLY A 297 -9.86 -11.41 15.12
C GLY A 297 -8.88 -11.09 16.25
N ASN A 298 -7.83 -11.90 16.41
CA ASN A 298 -6.87 -11.66 17.50
C ASN A 298 -5.67 -10.89 16.94
N ASP A 299 -5.57 -9.61 17.28
CA ASP A 299 -4.68 -8.67 16.61
C ASP A 299 -3.46 -8.30 17.46
N SER A 300 -2.41 -7.85 16.80
CA SER A 300 -1.21 -7.26 17.41
C SER A 300 -1.07 -5.81 16.93
N VAL A 301 -1.49 -4.87 17.77
CA VAL A 301 -1.54 -3.43 17.47
C VAL A 301 -0.42 -2.69 18.18
N THR A 302 0.40 -1.95 17.43
CA THR A 302 1.54 -1.16 17.93
C THR A 302 1.46 0.29 17.46
N LEU A 303 1.46 1.23 18.41
CA LEU A 303 1.55 2.67 18.15
C LEU A 303 2.80 3.26 18.81
N HIS A 304 3.77 3.70 17.99
CA HIS A 304 5.01 4.28 18.48
C HIS A 304 4.91 5.78 18.80
N GLY A 305 3.93 6.50 18.25
CA GLY A 305 3.66 7.89 18.61
C GLY A 305 2.58 8.03 19.67
N THR A 306 1.98 9.21 19.70
CA THR A 306 0.78 9.53 20.47
C THR A 306 -0.46 9.36 19.59
N GLY A 307 -1.57 8.92 20.18
CA GLY A 307 -2.81 8.79 19.41
C GLY A 307 -3.75 7.73 19.95
N ILE A 308 -4.37 6.98 19.04
CA ILE A 308 -5.39 5.98 19.36
C ILE A 308 -4.90 4.61 18.93
N ALA A 309 -4.96 3.63 19.83
CA ALA A 309 -4.73 2.23 19.51
C ALA A 309 -5.93 1.41 19.98
N THR A 310 -6.60 0.68 19.09
CA THR A 310 -7.73 -0.19 19.48
C THR A 310 -7.55 -1.61 18.97
N GLY A 311 -7.92 -2.61 19.78
CA GLY A 311 -7.92 -4.02 19.39
C GLY A 311 -9.13 -4.30 18.52
N GLY A 312 -10.32 -4.29 19.13
CA GLY A 312 -11.58 -4.48 18.43
C GLY A 312 -12.28 -5.71 18.97
N ALA A 313 -12.56 -6.72 18.15
CA ALA A 313 -13.22 -7.94 18.60
C ALA A 313 -12.27 -9.14 18.52
N GLY A 314 -11.90 -9.75 19.63
CA GLY A 314 -10.98 -10.87 19.73
C GLY A 314 -10.05 -10.69 20.92
N ASN A 315 -9.03 -11.52 21.07
CA ASN A 315 -8.09 -11.39 22.19
C ASN A 315 -6.82 -10.68 21.70
N ASP A 316 -6.76 -9.39 21.92
CA ASP A 316 -5.80 -8.51 21.25
C ASP A 316 -4.56 -8.23 22.10
N GLN A 317 -3.46 -7.92 21.44
CA GLN A 317 -2.23 -7.42 22.04
C GLN A 317 -2.02 -5.98 21.59
N ILE A 318 -2.07 -5.03 22.51
CA ILE A 318 -1.95 -3.62 22.19
C ILE A 318 -0.75 -3.01 22.93
N TYR A 319 0.14 -2.39 22.17
CA TYR A 319 1.27 -1.62 22.70
C TYR A 319 1.20 -0.18 22.20
N ALA A 320 1.15 0.79 23.11
CA ALA A 320 1.28 2.19 22.76
C ALA A 320 2.20 2.94 23.73
N LEU A 321 2.90 3.95 23.20
CA LEU A 321 3.76 4.81 24.00
C LEU A 321 2.95 5.87 24.79
N ASP A 322 3.69 6.77 25.43
CA ASP A 322 3.16 7.81 26.31
C ASP A 322 2.05 8.65 25.67
N GLY A 323 1.07 9.07 26.48
CA GLY A 323 0.03 10.01 26.07
C GLY A 323 -1.00 9.46 25.07
N SER A 324 -1.11 8.14 24.93
CA SER A 324 -2.03 7.50 23.99
C SER A 324 -3.38 7.13 24.63
N TYR A 325 -4.41 6.95 23.81
CA TYR A 325 -5.67 6.32 24.16
C TYR A 325 -5.64 4.87 23.67
N LEU A 326 -5.86 3.91 24.56
CA LEU A 326 -5.94 2.49 24.23
C LEU A 326 -7.32 1.93 24.61
N ASP A 327 -7.88 1.09 23.74
CA ASP A 327 -9.15 0.38 23.95
C ASP A 327 -9.02 -1.06 23.45
N GLY A 328 -9.11 -2.05 24.34
CA GLY A 328 -9.00 -3.47 23.98
C GLY A 328 -10.20 -3.90 23.12
N GLY A 329 -11.40 -3.61 23.60
CA GLY A 329 -12.64 -3.86 22.88
C GLY A 329 -13.41 -5.05 23.45
N GLU A 330 -13.72 -6.07 22.66
CA GLU A 330 -14.35 -7.30 23.14
C GLU A 330 -13.37 -8.46 23.10
N GLY A 331 -13.17 -9.15 24.22
CA GLY A 331 -12.31 -10.33 24.33
C GLY A 331 -11.39 -10.22 25.53
N ASN A 332 -10.41 -11.12 25.67
CA ASN A 332 -9.46 -11.06 26.79
C ASN A 332 -8.16 -10.45 26.28
N ASP A 333 -8.01 -9.16 26.47
CA ASP A 333 -6.97 -8.37 25.83
C ASP A 333 -5.75 -8.21 26.74
N SER A 334 -4.64 -7.84 26.12
CA SER A 334 -3.39 -7.54 26.80
C SER A 334 -2.87 -6.20 26.32
N LEU A 335 -2.97 -5.19 27.18
CA LEU A 335 -2.67 -3.80 26.86
C LEU A 335 -1.43 -3.36 27.60
N SER A 336 -0.47 -2.76 26.90
CA SER A 336 0.65 -2.07 27.51
C SER A 336 0.72 -0.61 27.07
N ALA A 337 0.54 0.28 28.04
CA ALA A 337 0.50 1.72 27.82
C ALA A 337 1.67 2.46 28.48
N GLY A 338 2.10 3.56 27.88
CA GLY A 338 3.07 4.50 28.43
C GLY A 338 2.48 5.49 29.44
N HIS A 339 3.31 6.40 29.93
CA HIS A 339 2.96 7.46 30.86
C HIS A 339 1.97 8.46 30.23
N GLY A 340 1.01 8.97 30.99
CA GLY A 340 0.01 9.93 30.57
C GLY A 340 -1.12 9.32 29.72
N SER A 341 -1.14 8.00 29.52
CA SER A 341 -2.13 7.34 28.66
C SER A 341 -3.51 7.25 29.33
N THR A 342 -4.53 7.05 28.51
CA THR A 342 -5.87 6.63 28.94
C THR A 342 -6.12 5.22 28.41
N VAL A 343 -6.51 4.28 29.26
CA VAL A 343 -6.64 2.87 28.88
C VAL A 343 -8.01 2.34 29.26
N VAL A 344 -8.64 1.63 28.34
CA VAL A 344 -9.88 0.87 28.54
C VAL A 344 -9.58 -0.57 28.15
N GLY A 345 -9.84 -1.52 29.06
CA GLY A 345 -9.75 -2.95 28.71
C GLY A 345 -10.88 -3.29 27.74
N GLY A 346 -12.11 -3.00 28.14
CA GLY A 346 -13.29 -3.30 27.36
C GLY A 346 -14.02 -4.48 27.99
N LYS A 347 -14.75 -5.26 27.21
CA LYS A 347 -15.45 -6.45 27.71
C LYS A 347 -14.52 -7.65 27.69
N GLY A 348 -14.31 -8.27 28.84
CA GLY A 348 -13.71 -9.60 28.94
C GLY A 348 -12.93 -9.77 30.21
N ASN A 349 -11.70 -10.25 30.14
CA ASN A 349 -10.84 -10.33 31.31
C ASN A 349 -9.45 -9.88 30.89
N ASP A 350 -9.21 -8.59 31.06
CA ASP A 350 -8.09 -7.93 30.41
C ASP A 350 -6.88 -7.84 31.32
N ASN A 351 -5.69 -7.85 30.71
CA ASN A 351 -4.42 -7.66 31.39
C ASN A 351 -3.81 -6.33 30.96
N ILE A 352 -3.82 -5.36 31.85
CA ILE A 352 -3.39 -4.00 31.56
C ILE A 352 -2.10 -3.69 32.32
N LEU A 353 -1.03 -3.36 31.59
CA LEU A 353 0.24 -2.90 32.13
C LEU A 353 0.50 -1.44 31.76
N VAL A 354 0.49 -0.57 32.75
CA VAL A 354 0.83 0.85 32.60
C VAL A 354 2.23 1.14 33.12
N ARG A 355 3.07 1.74 32.27
CA ARG A 355 4.40 2.22 32.63
C ARG A 355 4.35 3.71 32.99
N GLY A 356 4.11 4.00 34.27
CA GLY A 356 4.06 5.36 34.81
C GLY A 356 2.67 5.75 35.32
N GLN A 357 2.36 7.04 35.27
CA GLN A 357 1.05 7.60 35.61
C GLN A 357 0.09 7.43 34.45
N ALA A 358 -1.15 6.98 34.66
CA ALA A 358 -2.17 6.94 33.61
C ALA A 358 -3.58 7.06 34.19
N THR A 359 -4.55 7.15 33.29
CA THR A 359 -5.96 6.94 33.60
C THR A 359 -6.39 5.57 33.08
N VAL A 360 -6.95 4.73 33.94
CA VAL A 360 -7.59 3.47 33.54
C VAL A 360 -9.09 3.62 33.74
N ILE A 361 -9.89 3.29 32.74
CA ILE A 361 -11.35 3.34 32.80
C ILE A 361 -11.87 1.92 32.93
N PHE A 362 -12.75 1.69 33.91
CA PHE A 362 -13.40 0.41 34.15
C PHE A 362 -14.91 0.60 34.27
N ASN A 363 -15.69 -0.07 33.44
CA ASN A 363 -17.13 0.08 33.33
C ASN A 363 -17.87 -1.18 33.76
N ALA A 364 -19.20 -1.05 33.89
CA ALA A 364 -20.05 -2.22 34.07
C ALA A 364 -20.08 -3.03 32.76
N GLY A 365 -19.95 -4.35 32.87
CA GLY A 365 -19.80 -5.27 31.74
C GLY A 365 -18.36 -5.58 31.34
N ASP A 366 -17.36 -4.92 31.93
CA ASP A 366 -15.96 -5.09 31.53
C ASP A 366 -15.37 -6.43 32.00
N GLY A 367 -15.97 -7.06 33.01
CA GLY A 367 -15.61 -8.41 33.46
C GLY A 367 -14.54 -8.41 34.55
N GLN A 368 -13.54 -9.29 34.48
CA GLN A 368 -12.53 -9.47 35.54
C GLN A 368 -11.13 -9.05 35.08
N ASP A 369 -10.80 -7.78 35.30
CA ASP A 369 -9.57 -7.21 34.78
C ASP A 369 -8.44 -7.21 35.82
N THR A 370 -7.21 -7.35 35.32
CA THR A 370 -5.99 -7.14 36.09
C THR A 370 -5.25 -5.93 35.58
N VAL A 371 -5.05 -4.94 36.44
CA VAL A 371 -4.31 -3.71 36.12
C VAL A 371 -3.05 -3.64 36.96
N ALA A 372 -1.89 -3.51 36.32
CA ALA A 372 -0.64 -3.19 36.98
C ALA A 372 -0.20 -1.78 36.57
N MET A 373 -0.15 -0.85 37.52
CA MET A 373 0.23 0.55 37.26
C MET A 373 1.08 1.13 38.39
N SER A 374 1.94 2.10 38.07
CA SER A 374 2.79 2.73 39.09
C SER A 374 2.00 3.67 39.99
N SER A 375 1.20 4.55 39.39
CA SER A 375 0.30 5.50 40.03
C SER A 375 -0.68 6.04 38.99
N GLY A 376 -1.65 6.86 39.41
CA GLY A 376 -2.61 7.47 38.48
C GLY A 376 -4.04 7.39 38.96
N THR A 377 -4.99 7.36 38.03
CA THR A 377 -6.42 7.32 38.35
C THR A 377 -7.07 6.09 37.75
N VAL A 378 -7.85 5.37 38.55
CA VAL A 378 -8.83 4.41 38.06
C VAL A 378 -10.19 5.09 38.10
N MET A 379 -10.81 5.26 36.94
CA MET A 379 -12.13 5.86 36.77
C MET A 379 -13.16 4.76 36.57
N PHE A 380 -14.13 4.70 37.47
CA PHE A 380 -15.25 3.77 37.37
C PHE A 380 -16.44 4.41 36.66
N GLY A 381 -17.07 3.66 35.76
CA GLY A 381 -18.28 4.09 35.04
C GLY A 381 -19.44 4.46 35.98
N ALA A 382 -20.42 5.21 35.48
CA ALA A 382 -21.52 5.80 36.27
C ALA A 382 -22.31 4.80 37.15
N GLU A 383 -22.30 3.53 36.76
CA GLU A 383 -22.99 2.42 37.40
C GLU A 383 -22.25 1.80 38.60
N LEU A 384 -20.97 2.14 38.75
CA LEU A 384 -20.02 1.60 39.70
C LEU A 384 -19.72 2.67 40.77
N THR A 385 -20.61 2.78 41.76
CA THR A 385 -20.61 3.82 42.79
C THR A 385 -19.93 3.36 44.08
N ALA A 386 -19.44 4.31 44.89
CA ALA A 386 -18.64 3.98 46.08
C ALA A 386 -19.43 3.23 47.17
N ASP A 387 -20.73 3.49 47.29
CA ASP A 387 -21.62 2.81 48.25
C ASP A 387 -21.80 1.32 47.96
N LYS A 388 -21.51 0.87 46.73
CA LYS A 388 -21.57 -0.53 46.30
C LYS A 388 -20.20 -1.19 46.20
N ALA A 389 -19.12 -0.42 46.37
CA ALA A 389 -17.76 -0.91 46.20
C ALA A 389 -17.30 -1.71 47.43
N GLN A 390 -16.86 -2.95 47.19
CA GLN A 390 -16.22 -3.82 48.15
C GLN A 390 -14.72 -3.86 47.83
N ILE A 391 -13.93 -3.20 48.68
CA ILE A 391 -12.48 -3.04 48.46
C ILE A 391 -11.72 -3.84 49.52
N SER A 392 -10.87 -4.76 49.06
CA SER A 392 -9.94 -5.54 49.88
C SER A 392 -8.51 -5.25 49.45
N ILE A 393 -7.61 -5.07 50.40
CA ILE A 393 -6.18 -4.83 50.14
C ILE A 393 -5.41 -5.99 50.75
N ASP A 394 -4.62 -6.69 49.94
CA ASP A 394 -3.71 -7.76 50.36
C ASP A 394 -2.32 -7.48 49.80
N GLY A 395 -1.42 -7.02 50.69
CA GLY A 395 -0.12 -6.50 50.33
C GLY A 395 -0.23 -5.37 49.30
N ASN A 396 0.24 -5.65 48.08
CA ASN A 396 0.27 -4.67 46.99
C ASN A 396 -0.85 -4.84 45.95
N THR A 397 -1.79 -5.75 46.22
CA THR A 397 -2.94 -6.01 45.35
C THR A 397 -4.21 -5.46 46.01
N VAL A 398 -4.96 -4.66 45.27
CA VAL A 398 -6.25 -4.11 45.66
C VAL A 398 -7.32 -4.78 44.82
N SER A 399 -8.16 -5.60 45.46
CA SER A 399 -9.33 -6.21 44.84
C SER A 399 -10.54 -5.31 45.04
N ILE A 400 -11.20 -4.96 43.95
CA ILE A 400 -12.37 -4.07 43.94
C ILE A 400 -13.51 -4.83 43.25
N ALA A 401 -14.58 -5.13 43.99
CA ALA A 401 -15.79 -5.74 43.46
C ALA A 401 -16.99 -4.83 43.74
N PHE A 402 -18.11 -5.03 43.03
CA PHE A 402 -19.32 -4.23 43.21
C PHE A 402 -20.52 -5.10 43.55
N GLU A 403 -21.29 -4.69 44.57
CA GLU A 403 -22.45 -5.46 45.05
C GLU A 403 -23.46 -5.79 43.94
N GLY A 404 -23.77 -7.08 43.82
CA GLY A 404 -24.77 -7.58 42.88
C GLY A 404 -24.29 -7.64 41.44
N ARG A 405 -22.97 -7.57 41.20
CA ARG A 405 -22.39 -7.72 39.88
C ARG A 405 -21.22 -8.70 39.84
N ASP A 406 -20.89 -9.15 38.63
CA ASP A 406 -19.82 -10.11 38.38
C ASP A 406 -18.48 -9.43 38.07
N GLU A 407 -18.47 -8.11 37.81
CA GLU A 407 -17.23 -7.40 37.48
C GLU A 407 -16.32 -7.23 38.69
N GLN A 408 -15.03 -7.44 38.47
CA GLN A 408 -13.99 -7.32 39.49
C GLN A 408 -12.73 -6.71 38.88
N LEU A 409 -12.14 -5.75 39.59
CA LEU A 409 -10.84 -5.19 39.23
C LEU A 409 -9.78 -5.64 40.24
N SER A 410 -8.72 -6.28 39.75
CA SER A 410 -7.51 -6.59 40.49
C SER A 410 -6.43 -5.57 40.15
N LEU A 411 -6.23 -4.59 41.03
CA LEU A 411 -5.26 -3.52 40.84
C LEU A 411 -3.96 -3.83 41.61
N VAL A 412 -2.88 -4.05 40.89
CA VAL A 412 -1.52 -4.12 41.43
C VAL A 412 -0.90 -2.73 41.34
N ILE A 413 -0.65 -2.12 42.50
CA ILE A 413 -0.09 -0.76 42.59
C ILE A 413 1.43 -0.86 42.61
N GLY A 414 2.18 0.03 41.97
CA GLY A 414 3.64 0.04 42.07
C GLY A 414 4.14 0.60 43.40
N ASP A 415 5.44 0.49 43.66
CA ASP A 415 6.11 1.15 44.79
C ASP A 415 6.30 2.68 44.54
N SER A 416 5.39 3.34 43.80
CA SER A 416 5.52 4.78 43.50
C SER A 416 5.38 5.66 44.76
N GLU A 417 5.96 6.86 44.74
CA GLU A 417 5.66 7.89 45.76
C GLU A 417 4.33 8.60 45.50
N ASP A 418 3.84 8.53 44.26
CA ASP A 418 2.59 9.13 43.87
C ASP A 418 1.42 8.23 44.26
N ASP A 419 0.33 8.85 44.74
CA ASP A 419 -0.88 8.13 45.11
C ASP A 419 -1.62 7.59 43.88
N THR A 420 -2.40 6.52 44.10
CA THR A 420 -3.41 6.05 43.12
C THR A 420 -4.79 6.49 43.58
N ILE A 421 -5.57 7.11 42.69
CA ILE A 421 -6.91 7.61 42.99
C ILE A 421 -7.95 6.70 42.36
N LEU A 422 -8.84 6.17 43.17
CA LEU A 422 -10.09 5.56 42.71
C LEU A 422 -11.14 6.66 42.60
N MET A 423 -11.68 6.88 41.40
CA MET A 423 -12.77 7.82 41.15
C MET A 423 -14.03 7.04 40.77
N PHE A 424 -15.04 7.06 41.63
CA PHE A 424 -16.27 6.28 41.45
C PHE A 424 -17.28 7.00 40.54
N GLY A 425 -18.23 6.26 40.00
CA GLY A 425 -19.25 6.77 39.07
C GLY A 425 -20.18 7.86 39.63
N ASP A 426 -20.23 8.02 40.96
CA ASP A 426 -20.96 9.08 41.66
C ASP A 426 -20.12 10.35 41.88
N GLY A 427 -18.87 10.37 41.42
CA GLY A 427 -17.92 11.47 41.56
C GLY A 427 -17.16 11.49 42.89
N SER A 428 -17.44 10.55 43.80
CA SER A 428 -16.64 10.38 45.01
C SER A 428 -15.27 9.77 44.69
N THR A 429 -14.29 10.02 45.55
CA THR A 429 -12.93 9.51 45.36
C THR A 429 -12.42 8.81 46.60
N LYS A 430 -11.53 7.83 46.39
CA LYS A 430 -10.72 7.20 47.42
C LYS A 430 -9.27 7.18 46.97
N THR A 431 -8.40 7.82 47.75
CA THR A 431 -6.96 7.78 47.54
C THR A 431 -6.40 6.52 48.18
N LEU A 432 -5.60 5.77 47.43
CA LEU A 432 -4.81 4.64 47.89
C LEU A 432 -3.38 5.13 48.08
N THR A 433 -2.91 5.08 49.32
CA THR A 433 -1.58 5.56 49.72
C THR A 433 -0.66 4.39 50.02
N ARG A 434 0.66 4.63 50.04
CA ARG A 434 1.65 3.64 50.52
C ARG A 434 1.34 3.08 51.93
N GLN A 435 0.65 3.82 52.80
CA GLN A 435 0.29 3.31 54.12
C GLN A 435 -0.79 2.22 54.07
N ASP A 436 -1.63 2.23 53.04
CA ASP A 436 -2.65 1.20 52.84
C ASP A 436 -2.04 -0.15 52.42
N GLN A 437 -0.83 -0.14 51.84
CA GLN A 437 -0.06 -1.34 51.44
C GLN A 437 0.74 -1.97 52.60
N ALA A 438 1.04 -1.20 53.67
CA ALA A 438 1.98 -1.56 54.72
C ALA A 438 1.34 -2.15 55.98
N ALA A 439 0.06 -2.55 55.93
CA ALA A 439 -0.61 -3.19 57.05
C ALA A 439 -0.10 -4.63 57.25
N GLU A 440 1.13 -4.78 57.77
CA GLU A 440 1.52 -6.02 58.44
C GLU A 440 0.54 -6.28 59.61
N PRO A 441 0.17 -7.55 59.88
CA PRO A 441 -0.65 -7.85 61.03
C PRO A 441 0.06 -7.34 62.29
N GLU A 442 -0.63 -6.49 63.06
CA GLU A 442 -0.21 -6.02 64.38
C GLU A 442 0.50 -7.16 65.13
N PRO A 443 1.76 -7.00 65.56
CA PRO A 443 2.44 -8.06 66.28
C PRO A 443 1.62 -8.35 67.52
N VAL A 444 1.04 -9.56 67.57
CA VAL A 444 0.40 -10.08 68.77
C VAL A 444 1.44 -10.02 69.87
N LEU A 445 1.27 -9.07 70.78
CA LEU A 445 2.04 -8.98 72.02
C LEU A 445 1.87 -10.30 72.78
N SER A 446 2.78 -11.25 72.55
CA SER A 446 2.93 -12.40 73.42
C SER A 446 3.62 -11.91 74.69
N MET A 447 2.79 -11.56 75.66
CA MET A 447 3.13 -11.49 77.07
C MET A 447 3.46 -12.91 77.54
N ASP A 448 4.70 -13.14 77.98
CA ASP A 448 5.14 -14.16 78.95
C ASP A 448 6.61 -13.82 79.26
N VAL A 449 7.02 -13.26 80.40
CA VAL A 449 6.92 -13.74 81.79
C VAL A 449 7.42 -15.18 81.96
N ASN A 450 8.75 -15.34 81.98
CA ASN A 450 9.50 -15.87 83.13
C ASN A 450 11.02 -15.85 82.88
#